data_AF-A0AAU6JR57-F1
#
_entry.id   AF-A0AAU6JR57-F1
#
_cell.length_a   1.000
_cell.length_b   1.000
_cell.length_c   1.000
_cell.angle_alpha   90.00
_cell.angle_beta   90.00
_cell.angle_gamma   90.00
#
_symmetry.space_group_name_H-M   'P 1'
#
loop_
_entity.id
_entity.type
_entity.pdbx_description
1 polymer ?
#
loop_
_entity_poly.entity_id
_entity_poly.type
_entity_poly.pdbx_seq_one_letter_code
_entity_poly.pdbx_strand_id
1 'polypeptide(L)'
;MADRTRADLDLIRDCSDSLYRIHREFKDNGNPADDYDKALGSDKLRDVFDEFSDTWKKTRKKLMEDIENLAKYTKTAADTYDQVDGELAKALRDSRKQAKGKK
;
A
#
# COMPACT_ATOMS: atom_id res chain seq x y z
N MET A 1 7.98 -1.44 26.19
CA MET A 1 8.44 -2.19 25.00
C MET A 1 7.25 -2.71 24.20
N ALA A 2 6.34 -3.48 24.77
CA ALA A 2 5.13 -3.96 24.07
C ALA A 2 4.27 -2.83 23.46
N ASP A 3 4.00 -1.76 24.21
CA ASP A 3 3.20 -0.63 23.70
C ASP A 3 3.86 0.11 22.54
N ARG A 4 5.20 0.20 22.54
CA ARG A 4 5.96 0.81 21.45
C ARG A 4 5.87 -0.04 20.18
N THR A 5 6.09 -1.35 20.31
CA THR A 5 5.94 -2.28 19.18
C THR A 5 4.54 -2.22 18.59
N ARG A 6 3.51 -2.17 19.44
CA ARG A 6 2.11 -2.05 18.97
C ARG A 6 1.87 -0.74 18.22
N ALA A 7 2.34 0.40 18.74
CA ALA A 7 2.25 1.68 18.05
C ALA A 7 2.97 1.68 16.69
N ASP A 8 4.14 1.04 16.62
CA ASP A 8 4.89 0.89 15.36
C ASP A 8 4.12 0.01 14.34
N LEU A 9 3.42 -1.04 14.79
CA LEU A 9 2.58 -1.88 13.91
C LEU A 9 1.34 -1.15 13.40
N ASP A 10 0.69 -0.36 14.26
CA ASP A 10 -0.45 0.47 13.86
C ASP A 10 -0.01 1.50 12.80
N LEU A 11 1.17 2.13 12.98
CA LEU A 11 1.76 3.04 11.99
C LEU A 11 2.01 2.35 10.64
N ILE A 12 2.53 1.10 10.65
CA ILE A 12 2.78 0.34 9.42
C ILE A 12 1.46 0.01 8.70
N ARG A 13 0.40 -0.33 9.45
CA ARG A 13 -0.95 -0.56 8.89
C ARG A 13 -1.53 0.71 8.28
N ASP A 14 -1.44 1.83 8.98
CA ASP A 14 -1.90 3.14 8.49
C ASP A 14 -1.15 3.57 7.22
N CYS A 15 0.15 3.26 7.14
CA CYS A 15 0.96 3.48 5.93
C CYS A 15 0.44 2.65 4.75
N SER A 16 0.17 1.35 4.97
CA SER A 16 -0.42 0.48 3.94
C SER A 16 -1.77 1.00 3.43
N ASP A 17 -2.66 1.41 4.34
CA ASP A 17 -3.96 1.98 3.99
C ASP A 17 -3.84 3.28 3.21
N SER A 18 -2.89 4.13 3.58
CA SER A 18 -2.60 5.38 2.88
C SER A 18 -2.08 5.13 1.46
N LEU A 19 -1.21 4.14 1.28
CA LEU A 19 -0.73 3.71 -0.04
C LEU A 19 -1.88 3.18 -0.91
N TYR A 20 -2.79 2.37 -0.35
CA TYR A 20 -3.98 1.92 -1.09
C TYR A 20 -4.92 3.05 -1.49
N ARG A 21 -5.04 4.10 -0.67
CA ARG A 21 -5.81 5.31 -1.03
C ARG A 21 -5.16 6.03 -2.21
N ILE A 22 -3.84 6.26 -2.15
CA ILE A 22 -3.11 6.89 -3.26
C ILE A 22 -3.22 6.05 -4.54
N HIS A 23 -3.07 4.73 -4.45
CA HIS A 23 -3.28 3.83 -5.58
C HIS A 23 -4.68 3.99 -6.18
N ARG A 24 -5.72 4.09 -5.34
CA ARG A 24 -7.10 4.30 -5.78
C ARG A 24 -7.28 5.66 -6.47
N GLU A 25 -6.71 6.73 -5.94
CA GLU A 25 -6.72 8.04 -6.61
C GLU A 25 -6.09 7.96 -7.98
N PHE A 26 -4.93 7.31 -8.11
CA PHE A 26 -4.33 7.07 -9.41
C PHE A 26 -5.18 6.15 -10.27
N LYS A 27 -5.96 5.21 -9.75
CA LYS A 27 -6.81 4.33 -10.56
C LYS A 27 -8.06 5.06 -11.09
N ASP A 28 -8.68 5.87 -10.24
CA ASP A 28 -9.99 6.45 -10.50
C ASP A 28 -9.89 7.78 -11.25
N ASN A 29 -8.80 8.54 -11.08
CA ASN A 29 -8.56 9.75 -11.84
C ASN A 29 -7.88 9.43 -13.19
N GLY A 30 -8.60 9.71 -14.27
CA GLY A 30 -8.25 9.39 -15.66
C GLY A 30 -6.99 10.10 -16.18
N ASN A 31 -6.56 9.72 -17.37
CA ASN A 31 -5.41 10.36 -18.01
C ASN A 31 -5.78 11.81 -18.37
N PRO A 32 -4.99 12.81 -17.93
CA PRO A 32 -5.27 14.22 -18.18
C PRO A 32 -5.43 14.55 -19.67
N ALA A 33 -4.89 13.73 -20.57
CA ALA A 33 -4.94 13.96 -22.01
C ALA A 33 -6.15 13.33 -22.73
N ASP A 34 -6.93 12.45 -22.07
CA ASP A 34 -7.99 11.66 -22.75
C ASP A 34 -9.06 12.53 -23.44
N ASP A 35 -9.30 13.76 -22.97
CA ASP A 35 -10.35 14.65 -23.47
C ASP A 35 -9.85 15.72 -24.46
N TYR A 36 -8.54 15.83 -24.71
CA TYR A 36 -7.96 16.98 -25.42
C TYR A 36 -7.77 16.78 -26.93
N ASP A 37 -7.74 15.54 -27.42
CA ASP A 37 -7.41 15.22 -28.82
C ASP A 37 -8.29 15.96 -29.85
N LYS A 38 -9.60 16.07 -29.57
CA LYS A 38 -10.56 16.76 -30.44
C LYS A 38 -10.58 18.28 -30.27
N ALA A 39 -10.06 18.79 -29.16
CA ALA A 39 -10.00 20.23 -28.86
C ALA A 39 -8.78 20.90 -29.52
N LEU A 40 -7.75 20.12 -29.85
CA LEU A 40 -6.53 20.63 -30.46
C LEU A 40 -6.71 20.80 -31.98
N GLY A 41 -6.67 22.06 -32.44
CA GLY A 41 -6.77 22.40 -33.86
C GLY A 41 -5.46 22.29 -34.65
N SER A 42 -4.35 21.93 -33.99
CA SER A 42 -3.03 21.79 -34.62
C SER A 42 -2.55 20.35 -34.55
N ASP A 43 -2.20 19.77 -35.70
CA ASP A 43 -1.72 18.39 -35.79
C ASP A 43 -0.42 18.19 -35.00
N LYS A 44 0.50 19.15 -35.05
CA LYS A 44 1.74 19.09 -34.26
C LYS A 44 1.49 19.09 -32.75
N LEU A 45 0.47 19.84 -32.28
CA LEU A 45 0.10 19.81 -30.87
C LEU A 45 -0.57 18.48 -30.51
N ARG A 46 -1.38 17.91 -31.41
CA ARG A 46 -1.98 16.59 -31.25
C ARG A 46 -0.90 15.51 -31.08
N ASP A 47 0.09 15.45 -31.96
CA ASP A 47 1.18 14.46 -31.89
C ASP A 47 1.91 14.50 -30.53
N VAL A 48 2.22 15.70 -30.03
CA VAL A 48 2.89 15.89 -28.73
C VAL A 48 1.97 15.47 -27.57
N PHE A 49 0.67 15.77 -27.66
CA PHE A 49 -0.30 15.35 -26.65
C PHE A 49 -0.51 13.84 -26.65
N ASP A 50 -0.50 13.19 -27.80
CA ASP A 50 -0.58 11.73 -27.92
C ASP A 50 0.64 11.05 -27.29
N GLU A 51 1.86 11.55 -27.55
CA GLU A 51 3.08 11.04 -26.91
C GLU A 51 3.03 11.21 -25.38
N PHE A 52 2.58 12.37 -24.91
CA PHE A 52 2.38 12.63 -23.49
C PHE A 52 1.35 11.67 -22.89
N SER A 53 0.21 11.50 -23.54
CA SER A 53 -0.90 10.63 -23.15
C SER A 53 -0.44 9.19 -22.96
N ASP A 54 0.29 8.65 -23.95
CA ASP A 54 0.85 7.30 -23.92
C ASP A 54 1.89 7.12 -22.80
N THR A 55 2.76 8.11 -22.64
CA THR A 55 3.81 8.11 -21.60
C THR A 55 3.18 8.17 -20.21
N TRP A 56 2.20 9.05 -20.01
CA TRP A 56 1.44 9.16 -18.77
C TRP A 56 0.75 7.85 -18.44
N LYS A 57 0.06 7.22 -19.40
CA LYS A 57 -0.62 5.94 -19.18
C LYS A 57 0.35 4.84 -18.75
N LYS A 58 1.50 4.71 -19.41
CA LYS A 58 2.53 3.71 -19.08
C LYS A 58 3.14 3.95 -17.69
N THR A 59 3.55 5.20 -17.42
CA THR A 59 4.18 5.57 -16.15
C THR A 59 3.21 5.48 -14.97
N ARG A 60 1.96 5.95 -15.13
CA ARG A 60 0.87 5.80 -14.16
C ARG A 60 0.60 4.33 -13.82
N LYS A 61 0.52 3.46 -14.84
CA LYS A 61 0.33 2.01 -14.62
C LYS A 61 1.44 1.41 -13.78
N LYS A 62 2.69 1.70 -14.12
CA LYS A 62 3.85 1.22 -13.36
C LYS A 62 3.84 1.75 -11.91
N LEU A 63 3.56 3.05 -11.73
CA LEU A 63 3.47 3.66 -10.40
C LEU A 63 2.38 2.99 -9.55
N MET A 64 1.21 2.69 -10.12
CA MET A 64 0.15 1.96 -9.42
C MET A 64 0.62 0.56 -9.00
N GLU A 65 1.25 -0.20 -9.89
CA GLU A 65 1.79 -1.53 -9.56
C GLU A 65 2.81 -1.45 -8.40
N ASP A 66 3.71 -0.47 -8.43
CA ASP A 66 4.72 -0.26 -7.40
C ASP A 66 4.09 0.12 -6.04
N ILE A 67 3.10 1.01 -6.03
CA ILE A 67 2.36 1.40 -4.81
C ILE A 67 1.58 0.22 -4.23
N GLU A 68 0.91 -0.57 -5.08
CA GLU A 68 0.16 -1.74 -4.65
C GLU A 68 1.08 -2.78 -4.01
N ASN A 69 2.24 -3.04 -4.62
CA ASN A 69 3.25 -3.96 -4.09
C ASN A 69 3.77 -3.48 -2.73
N LEU A 70 4.11 -2.19 -2.62
CA LEU A 70 4.56 -1.61 -1.35
C LEU A 70 3.49 -1.74 -0.27
N ALA A 71 2.23 -1.40 -0.58
CA ALA A 71 1.11 -1.52 0.34
C ALA A 71 0.95 -2.95 0.86
N LYS A 72 0.99 -3.94 -0.05
CA LYS A 72 0.96 -5.38 0.29
C LYS A 72 2.10 -5.75 1.23
N TYR A 73 3.33 -5.34 0.94
CA TYR A 73 4.48 -5.66 1.78
C TYR A 73 4.35 -5.07 3.19
N THR A 74 3.95 -3.81 3.32
CA THR A 74 3.70 -3.21 4.65
C THR A 74 2.61 -3.94 5.42
N LYS A 75 1.51 -4.32 4.76
CA LYS A 75 0.42 -5.07 5.41
C LYS A 75 0.89 -6.44 5.88
N THR A 76 1.55 -7.20 5.01
CA THR A 76 2.10 -8.52 5.35
C THR A 76 3.10 -8.43 6.49
N ALA A 77 3.96 -7.41 6.52
CA ALA A 77 4.88 -7.19 7.62
C ALA A 77 4.12 -6.98 8.94
N ALA A 78 3.14 -6.07 8.98
CA ALA A 78 2.35 -5.81 10.19
C ALA A 78 1.61 -7.06 10.69
N ASP A 79 0.96 -7.79 9.79
CA ASP A 79 0.21 -9.00 10.13
C ASP A 79 1.13 -10.13 10.65
N THR A 80 2.32 -10.27 10.06
CA THR A 80 3.32 -11.26 10.51
C THR A 80 3.82 -10.95 11.92
N TYR A 81 4.13 -9.68 12.21
CA TYR A 81 4.57 -9.29 13.55
C TYR A 81 3.49 -9.50 14.61
N ASP A 82 2.24 -9.15 14.30
CA ASP A 82 1.09 -9.33 15.19
C ASP A 82 0.85 -10.82 15.48
N GLN A 83 0.97 -11.67 14.45
CA GLN A 83 0.89 -13.12 14.61
C GLN A 83 1.99 -13.66 15.55
N VAL A 84 3.26 -13.29 15.30
CA VAL A 84 4.39 -13.74 16.10
C VAL A 84 4.27 -13.29 17.56
N ASP A 85 3.85 -12.05 17.81
CA ASP A 85 3.61 -11.54 19.16
C ASP A 85 2.48 -12.31 19.86
N GLY A 86 1.39 -12.59 19.15
CA GLY A 86 0.27 -13.40 19.64
C GLY A 86 0.68 -14.83 20.03
N GLU A 87 1.48 -15.49 19.18
CA GLU A 87 2.02 -16.83 19.44
C GLU A 87 2.95 -16.84 20.65
N LEU A 88 3.85 -15.86 20.75
CA LEU A 88 4.75 -15.71 21.90
C LEU A 88 3.99 -15.46 23.20
N ALA A 89 3.01 -14.55 23.18
CA ALA A 89 2.17 -14.25 24.34
C ALA A 89 1.34 -15.48 24.78
N LYS A 90 0.90 -16.31 23.83
CA LYS A 90 0.23 -17.59 24.12
C LYS A 90 1.18 -18.57 24.80
N ALA A 91 2.38 -18.79 24.23
CA ALA A 91 3.38 -19.68 24.79
C ALA A 91 3.79 -19.30 26.22
N LEU A 92 3.97 -18.00 26.49
CA LEU A 92 4.28 -17.49 27.83
C LEU A 92 3.13 -17.73 28.82
N ARG A 93 1.87 -17.51 28.41
CA ARG A 93 0.68 -17.77 29.24
C ARG A 93 0.55 -19.25 29.57
N ASP A 94 0.76 -20.12 28.60
CA ASP A 94 0.65 -21.56 28.78
C ASP A 94 1.76 -22.11 29.68
N SER A 95 3.00 -21.65 29.49
CA SER A 95 4.13 -21.97 30.38
C SER A 95 3.84 -21.55 31.84
N ARG A 96 3.29 -20.34 32.05
CA ARG A 96 2.94 -19.85 33.39
C ARG A 96 1.81 -20.66 34.05
N LYS A 97 0.83 -21.13 33.28
CA LYS A 97 -0.24 -22.01 33.79
C LYS A 97 0.33 -23.37 34.22
N GLN A 98 1.21 -23.97 33.43
CA GLN A 98 1.87 -25.23 33.77
C GLN A 98 2.72 -25.10 35.04
N ALA A 99 3.43 -23.98 35.22
CA ALA A 99 4.21 -23.72 36.42
C ALA A 99 3.34 -23.57 37.69
N LYS A 100 2.13 -23.02 37.57
CA LYS A 100 1.18 -22.89 38.69
C LYS A 100 0.49 -24.20 39.06
N GLY A 101 0.25 -25.10 38.11
CA GLY A 101 -0.38 -26.41 38.37
C GLY A 101 0.56 -27.46 38.96
N LYS A 102 1.87 -27.18 39.06
CA LYS A 102 2.88 -28.03 39.70
C LYS A 102 3.15 -27.66 41.18
N LYS A 103 2.46 -26.66 41.74
CA LYS A 103 2.46 -26.32 43.16
C LYS A 103 1.14 -26.73 43.79
#